data_AF-A0A1G6HXW9-F1
#
_entry.id   AF-A0A1G6HXW9-F1
#
_cell.length_a   1.000
_cell.length_b   1.000
_cell.length_c   1.000
_cell.angle_alpha   90.00
_cell.angle_beta   90.00
_cell.angle_gamma   90.00
#
_symmetry.space_group_name_H-M   'P 1'
#
loop_
_entity.id
_entity.type
_entity.pdbx_description
1 polymer ?
#
loop_
_entity_poly.entity_id
_entity_poly.type
_entity_poly.pdbx_seq_one_letter_code
_entity_poly.pdbx_strand_id
1 'polypeptide(L)'
;MYIAGITILIVALLIFIISFFAEDKFKKLEDQIEQLSLSTLQDNYQMKKKIKVLEEELLPNEVDLKDFKGPSSSRSNHKKQVELLYKQGYSVQDISKKTQLSEYDIEMVVNQL
;
A
#
# COMPACT_ATOMS: atom_id res chain seq x y z
N MET A 1 -40.88 -57.46 -3.77
CA MET A 1 -40.47 -57.21 -2.37
C MET A 1 -38.99 -57.53 -2.14
N TYR A 2 -38.49 -58.72 -2.51
CA TYR A 2 -37.08 -59.11 -2.30
C TYR A 2 -36.03 -58.25 -3.05
N ILE A 3 -36.35 -57.80 -4.27
CA ILE A 3 -35.44 -56.98 -5.10
C ILE A 3 -35.08 -55.65 -4.41
N ALA A 4 -36.05 -54.99 -3.77
CA ALA A 4 -35.83 -53.73 -3.06
C ALA A 4 -34.86 -53.89 -1.87
N GLY A 5 -34.92 -55.02 -1.17
CA GLY A 5 -33.99 -55.34 -0.08
C GLY A 5 -32.56 -55.53 -0.60
N ILE A 6 -32.40 -56.25 -1.70
CA ILE A 6 -31.08 -56.51 -2.32
C ILE A 6 -30.45 -55.22 -2.84
N THR A 7 -31.23 -54.32 -3.46
CA THR A 7 -30.71 -53.03 -3.94
C THR A 7 -30.20 -52.15 -2.80
N ILE A 8 -30.91 -52.10 -1.67
CA ILE A 8 -30.45 -51.33 -0.50
C ILE A 8 -29.18 -51.95 0.08
N LEU A 9 -29.10 -53.28 0.12
CA LEU A 9 -27.92 -54.00 0.58
C LEU A 9 -26.68 -53.67 -0.27
N ILE A 10 -26.84 -53.65 -1.60
CA ILE A 10 -25.77 -53.29 -2.55
C ILE A 10 -25.35 -51.82 -2.37
N VAL A 11 -26.30 -50.89 -2.27
CA VAL A 11 -26.01 -49.46 -2.06
C VAL A 11 -25.30 -49.22 -0.73
N ALA A 12 -25.73 -49.89 0.35
CA ALA A 12 -25.08 -49.81 1.64
C ALA A 12 -23.63 -50.32 1.57
N LEU A 13 -23.39 -51.42 0.86
CA LEU A 13 -22.05 -51.97 0.65
C LEU A 13 -21.16 -51.03 -0.17
N LEU A 14 -21.71 -50.40 -1.20
CA LEU A 14 -20.99 -49.40 -2.00
C LEU A 14 -20.62 -48.16 -1.19
N ILE A 15 -21.56 -47.62 -0.41
CA ILE A 15 -21.31 -46.47 0.48
C ILE A 15 -20.26 -46.84 1.53
N PHE A 16 -20.32 -48.04 2.08
CA PHE A 16 -19.35 -48.53 3.05
C PHE A 16 -17.93 -48.54 2.48
N ILE A 17 -17.75 -49.07 1.26
CA ILE A 17 -16.45 -49.07 0.57
C ILE A 17 -15.97 -47.64 0.29
N ILE A 18 -16.86 -46.75 -0.15
CA ILE A 18 -16.54 -45.34 -0.41
C ILE A 18 -16.13 -44.62 0.86
N SER A 19 -16.75 -44.93 2.01
CA SER A 19 -16.44 -44.29 3.29
C SER A 19 -14.97 -44.43 3.69
N PHE A 20 -14.37 -45.60 3.45
CA PHE A 20 -12.94 -45.83 3.73
C PHE A 20 -12.04 -44.96 2.86
N PHE A 21 -12.37 -44.78 1.57
CA PHE A 21 -11.59 -43.94 0.67
C PHE A 21 -11.84 -42.44 0.89
N ALA A 22 -13.05 -42.07 1.29
CA ALA A 22 -13.45 -40.69 1.52
C ALA A 22 -12.76 -40.13 2.77
N GLU A 23 -12.76 -40.88 3.87
CA GLU A 23 -12.18 -40.42 5.14
C GLU A 23 -10.70 -40.05 5.01
N ASP A 24 -9.93 -40.84 4.27
CA ASP A 24 -8.50 -40.59 4.04
C ASP A 24 -8.25 -39.32 3.20
N LYS A 25 -9.12 -39.07 2.19
CA LYS A 25 -9.06 -37.84 1.38
C LYS A 25 -9.50 -36.61 2.17
N PHE A 26 -10.51 -36.73 3.02
CA PHE A 26 -10.99 -35.64 3.87
C PHE A 26 -9.92 -35.23 4.89
N LYS A 27 -9.26 -36.19 5.56
CA LYS A 27 -8.13 -35.90 6.47
C LYS A 27 -6.97 -35.19 5.77
N LYS A 28 -6.57 -35.70 4.60
CA LYS A 28 -5.51 -35.06 3.80
C LYS A 28 -5.87 -33.64 3.35
N LEU A 29 -7.16 -33.38 3.10
CA LEU A 29 -7.62 -32.04 2.71
C LEU A 29 -7.59 -31.08 3.91
N GLU A 30 -8.00 -31.55 5.09
CA GLU A 30 -7.92 -30.80 6.35
C GLU A 30 -6.48 -30.42 6.68
N ASP A 31 -5.54 -31.37 6.63
CA ASP A 31 -4.11 -31.12 6.84
C ASP A 31 -3.54 -30.06 5.88
N GLN A 32 -3.93 -30.09 4.61
CA GLN A 32 -3.49 -29.11 3.61
C GLN A 32 -4.04 -27.71 3.89
N ILE A 33 -5.29 -27.62 4.34
CA ILE A 33 -5.91 -26.34 4.72
C ILE A 33 -5.24 -25.78 5.96
N GLU A 34 -4.95 -26.61 6.97
CA GLU A 34 -4.22 -26.19 8.17
C GLU A 34 -2.82 -25.68 7.83
N GLN A 35 -2.07 -26.40 7.00
CA GLN A 35 -0.74 -25.97 6.55
C GLN A 35 -0.80 -24.67 5.74
N LEU A 36 -1.77 -24.53 4.83
CA LEU A 36 -1.95 -23.30 4.05
C LEU A 36 -2.32 -22.12 4.96
N SER A 37 -3.20 -22.33 5.93
CA SER A 37 -3.61 -21.32 6.92
C SER A 37 -2.41 -20.87 7.76
N LEU A 38 -1.63 -21.83 8.27
CA LEU A 38 -0.44 -21.56 9.06
C LEU A 38 0.61 -20.77 8.25
N SER A 39 0.87 -21.18 7.01
CA SER A 39 1.79 -20.46 6.11
C SER A 39 1.28 -19.04 5.84
N THR A 40 0.00 -18.88 5.51
CA THR A 40 -0.60 -17.57 5.21
C THR A 40 -0.54 -16.63 6.41
N LEU A 41 -0.73 -17.15 7.62
CA LEU A 41 -0.59 -16.39 8.87
C LEU A 41 0.86 -15.96 9.10
N GLN A 42 1.83 -16.87 8.91
CA GLN A 42 3.25 -16.55 9.02
C GLN A 42 3.68 -15.52 7.98
N ASP A 43 3.25 -15.68 6.73
CA ASP A 43 3.55 -14.77 5.63
C ASP A 43 2.95 -13.38 5.87
N ASN A 44 1.71 -13.31 6.36
CA ASN A 44 1.10 -12.05 6.78
C ASN A 44 1.87 -11.40 7.93
N TYR A 45 2.30 -12.17 8.92
CA TYR A 45 3.07 -11.64 10.04
C TYR A 45 4.41 -11.07 9.57
N GLN A 46 5.12 -11.79 8.69
CA GLN A 46 6.36 -11.30 8.09
C GLN A 46 6.13 -10.06 7.23
N MET A 47 5.06 -10.02 6.43
CA MET A 47 4.69 -8.85 5.64
C MET A 47 4.42 -7.64 6.54
N LYS A 48 3.63 -7.82 7.60
CA LYS A 48 3.35 -6.76 8.60
C LYS A 48 4.62 -6.28 9.29
N LYS A 49 5.56 -7.17 9.60
CA LYS A 49 6.86 -6.80 10.18
C LYS A 49 7.69 -5.99 9.19
N LYS A 50 7.76 -6.41 7.93
CA LYS A 50 8.47 -5.67 6.86
C LYS A 50 7.85 -4.29 6.65
N ILE A 51 6.51 -4.20 6.60
CA ILE A 51 5.79 -2.92 6.52
C ILE A 51 6.09 -2.06 7.75
N LYS A 52 6.04 -2.61 8.97
CA LYS A 52 6.35 -1.87 10.19
C LYS A 52 7.79 -1.33 10.21
N VAL A 53 8.77 -2.14 9.79
CA VAL A 53 10.16 -1.69 9.64
C VAL A 53 10.25 -0.59 8.59
N LEU A 54 9.57 -0.75 7.45
CA LEU A 54 9.49 0.32 6.46
C LEU A 54 8.81 1.56 7.01
N GLU A 55 7.76 1.46 7.83
CA GLU A 55 7.13 2.60 8.51
C GLU A 55 8.04 3.24 9.56
N GLU A 56 8.97 2.48 10.16
CA GLU A 56 9.96 2.98 11.12
C GLU A 56 11.20 3.60 10.44
N GLU A 57 11.59 3.12 9.27
CA GLU A 57 12.66 3.71 8.44
C GLU A 57 12.16 4.89 7.59
N LEU A 58 10.91 4.79 7.12
CA LEU A 58 10.18 5.85 6.44
C LEU A 58 9.44 6.76 7.42
N LEU A 59 9.49 6.44 8.73
CA LEU A 59 9.15 7.36 9.81
C LEU A 59 10.07 8.54 9.55
N PRO A 60 9.51 9.61 9.01
CA PRO A 60 10.32 10.73 8.70
C PRO A 60 10.85 11.19 10.05
N ASN A 61 12.17 11.21 10.22
CA ASN A 61 12.74 12.42 10.81
C ASN A 61 12.25 13.55 9.91
N GLU A 62 11.00 14.00 10.10
CA GLU A 62 10.53 15.27 9.59
C GLU A 62 10.71 15.43 8.08
N VAL A 63 10.67 14.33 7.30
CA VAL A 63 10.69 14.34 5.83
C VAL A 63 9.36 14.90 5.34
N ASP A 64 9.30 16.22 5.40
CA ASP A 64 8.79 17.14 4.41
C ASP A 64 7.93 16.46 3.33
N LEU A 65 6.65 16.29 3.65
CA LEU A 65 5.59 15.86 2.71
C LEU A 65 5.32 16.91 1.60
N LYS A 66 6.30 17.76 1.28
CA LYS A 66 6.24 18.77 0.21
C LYS A 66 6.67 18.24 -1.16
N ASP A 67 7.34 17.09 -1.23
CA ASP A 67 7.93 16.57 -2.48
C ASP A 67 7.10 15.51 -3.22
N PHE A 68 5.95 15.08 -2.70
CA PHE A 68 5.08 14.08 -3.37
C PHE A 68 3.81 14.63 -4.03
N LYS A 69 3.73 15.95 -4.23
CA LYS A 69 2.85 16.54 -5.24
C LYS A 69 3.73 17.08 -6.35
N GLY A 70 3.33 16.86 -7.60
CA GLY A 70 3.98 17.42 -8.79
C GLY A 70 4.26 18.94 -8.66
N PRO A 71 4.93 19.57 -9.64
CA PRO A 71 5.76 20.78 -9.51
C PRO A 71 5.07 22.11 -9.11
N SER A 72 4.03 22.10 -8.26
CA SER A 72 3.21 23.24 -7.88
C SER A 72 3.33 23.65 -6.40
N SER A 73 4.05 22.91 -5.54
CA SER A 73 4.23 23.25 -4.11
C SER A 73 5.44 24.14 -3.82
N SER A 74 6.52 24.05 -4.61
CA SER A 74 7.70 24.93 -4.48
C SER A 74 7.40 26.37 -4.94
N ARG A 75 6.64 26.53 -6.04
CA ARG A 75 6.36 27.85 -6.62
C ARG A 75 5.57 28.77 -5.68
N SER A 76 4.70 28.23 -4.82
CA SER A 76 3.90 29.05 -3.89
C SER A 76 4.73 29.61 -2.72
N ASN A 77 5.73 28.86 -2.24
CA ASN A 77 6.61 29.32 -1.18
C ASN A 77 7.60 30.37 -1.69
N HIS A 78 8.16 30.18 -2.89
CA HIS A 78 9.04 31.18 -3.48
C HIS A 78 8.27 32.44 -3.92
N LYS A 79 7.02 32.32 -4.39
CA LYS A 79 6.16 33.49 -4.68
C LYS A 79 5.94 34.38 -3.46
N LYS A 80 5.59 33.78 -2.31
CA LYS A 80 5.41 34.51 -1.03
C LYS A 80 6.72 35.16 -0.55
N GLN A 81 7.85 34.48 -0.74
CA GLN A 81 9.16 35.00 -0.37
C GLN A 81 9.58 36.18 -1.26
N VAL A 82 9.34 36.10 -2.57
CA VAL A 82 9.56 37.19 -3.52
C VAL A 82 8.68 38.40 -3.18
N GLU A 83 7.39 38.19 -2.89
CA GLU A 83 6.46 39.26 -2.51
C GLU A 83 6.91 39.99 -1.22
N LEU A 84 7.30 39.25 -0.18
CA LEU A 84 7.78 39.84 1.08
C LEU A 84 9.06 40.65 0.88
N LEU A 85 10.02 40.11 0.13
CA LEU A 85 11.29 40.79 -0.13
C LEU A 85 11.09 42.05 -1.00
N TYR A 86 10.17 42.01 -1.96
CA TYR A 86 9.82 43.17 -2.77
C TYR A 86 9.15 44.27 -1.93
N LYS A 87 8.19 43.89 -1.06
CA LYS A 87 7.55 44.81 -0.11
C LYS A 87 8.52 45.39 0.93
N GLN A 88 9.60 44.67 1.25
CA GLN A 88 10.66 45.13 2.13
C GLN A 88 11.66 46.08 1.43
N GLY A 89 11.50 46.33 0.12
CA GLY A 89 12.28 47.30 -0.65
C GLY A 89 13.56 46.73 -1.28
N TYR A 90 13.71 45.40 -1.36
CA TYR A 90 14.84 44.79 -2.07
C TYR A 90 14.67 44.85 -3.59
N SER A 91 15.77 45.02 -4.31
CA SER A 91 15.78 45.07 -5.77
C SER A 91 15.56 43.68 -6.39
N VAL A 92 15.03 43.64 -7.61
CA VAL A 92 14.77 42.38 -8.37
C VAL A 92 16.03 41.51 -8.47
N GLN A 93 17.20 42.14 -8.63
CA GLN A 93 18.51 41.47 -8.72
C GLN A 93 18.91 40.81 -7.39
N ASP A 94 18.63 41.46 -6.27
CA ASP A 94 18.94 40.94 -4.93
C ASP A 94 18.03 39.77 -4.57
N ILE A 95 16.76 39.85 -4.98
CA ILE A 95 15.77 38.79 -4.80
C ILE A 95 16.17 37.57 -5.66
N SER A 96 16.61 37.76 -6.90
CA SER A 96 17.10 36.68 -7.76
C SER A 96 18.25 35.91 -7.13
N LYS A 97 19.25 36.61 -6.61
CA LYS A 97 20.40 35.98 -5.93
C LYS A 97 20.01 35.24 -4.66
N LYS A 98 19.07 35.79 -3.87
CA LYS A 98 18.64 35.21 -2.59
C LYS A 98 17.66 34.04 -2.75
N THR A 99 16.83 34.06 -3.79
CA THR A 99 15.79 33.04 -4.04
C THR A 99 16.18 32.05 -5.14
N GLN A 100 17.31 32.26 -5.81
CA GLN A 100 17.79 31.50 -6.97
C GLN A 100 16.79 31.45 -8.13
N LEU A 101 15.85 32.41 -8.17
CA LEU A 101 14.87 32.56 -9.24
C LEU A 101 15.41 33.48 -10.34
N SER A 102 14.97 33.25 -11.58
CA SER A 102 15.29 34.16 -12.67
C SER A 102 14.64 35.53 -12.43
N GLU A 103 15.30 36.60 -12.87
CA GLU A 103 14.75 37.96 -12.79
C GLU A 103 13.37 38.04 -13.48
N TYR A 104 13.21 37.30 -14.58
CA TYR A 104 11.93 37.17 -15.30
C TYR A 104 10.81 36.56 -14.45
N ASP A 105 11.09 35.50 -13.68
CA ASP A 105 10.10 34.88 -12.79
C ASP A 105 9.67 35.84 -11.67
N ILE A 106 10.58 36.69 -11.20
CA ILE A 106 10.32 37.68 -10.15
C ILE A 106 9.44 38.81 -10.70
N GLU A 107 9.76 39.34 -11.87
CA GLU A 107 8.94 40.37 -12.54
C GLU A 107 7.51 39.89 -12.81
N MET A 108 7.34 38.64 -13.24
CA MET A 108 6.02 38.05 -13.46
C MET A 108 5.19 37.95 -12.17
N VAL A 109 5.83 37.73 -11.02
CA VAL A 109 5.15 37.68 -9.72
C VAL A 109 4.80 39.08 -9.23
N VAL A 110 5.70 40.05 -9.41
CA VAL A 110 5.46 41.45 -9.03
C VAL A 110 4.37 42.09 -9.88
N ASN A 111 4.33 41.80 -11.19
CA ASN A 111 3.31 42.33 -12.09
C ASN A 111 1.94 41.63 -11.96
N GLN A 112 1.88 40.54 -11.18
CA GLN A 112 0.64 39.85 -10.80
C GLN A 112 0.09 40.28 -9.43
N LEU A 113 0.81 41.13 -8.69
CA LEU A 113 0.35 41.78 -7.45
C LEU A 113 -0.48 43.03 -7.77
#